data_AF-A0A849ZZJ2-F1
#
_entry.id   AF-A0A849ZZJ2-F1
#
_cell.length_a   1.000
_cell.length_b   1.000
_cell.length_c   1.000
_cell.angle_alpha   90.00
_cell.angle_beta   90.00
_cell.angle_gamma   90.00
#
_symmetry.space_group_name_H-M   'P 1'
#
loop_
_entity.id
_entity.type
_entity.pdbx_description
1 polymer ?
#
loop_
_entity_poly.entity_id
_entity_poly.type
_entity_poly.pdbx_seq_one_letter_code
_entity_poly.pdbx_strand_id
1 'polypeptide(L)'
;MHCFEHSGEPAIGVCMVCGRGLCRECAVETGSLMACRAKCEILARRISDLREFQSSQPLLQERLISHARKTRMASGVFMTAVGVLLVILGLKFGQWAFAGPGAGIMLVYGVVTLVMEYRRSSRTSNFRLCRRCGYNLTGVSSDQCPECGAKT
;
A
#
# COMPACT_ATOMS: atom_id res chain seq x y z
N MET A 1 36.01 1.55 17.67
CA MET A 1 35.83 1.65 16.21
C MET A 1 36.34 3.02 15.79
N HIS A 2 37.25 3.12 14.82
CA HIS A 2 37.89 4.39 14.44
C HIS A 2 37.41 4.88 13.09
N CYS A 3 37.57 6.18 12.84
CA CYS A 3 37.30 6.76 11.53
C CYS A 3 38.25 6.16 10.47
N PHE A 4 37.72 5.91 9.27
CA PHE A 4 38.49 5.41 8.14
C PHE A 4 39.52 6.41 7.61
N GLU A 5 39.20 7.72 7.64
CA GLU A 5 40.06 8.78 7.08
C GLU A 5 40.97 9.40 8.16
N HIS A 6 40.46 9.58 9.38
CA HIS A 6 41.22 10.13 10.51
C HIS A 6 41.64 9.04 11.49
N SER A 7 42.88 8.57 11.36
CA SER A 7 43.48 7.61 12.29
C SER A 7 43.63 8.24 13.67
N GLY A 8 42.89 7.72 14.65
CA GLY A 8 42.93 8.17 16.04
C GLY A 8 41.61 8.77 16.53
N GLU A 9 40.72 9.19 15.63
CA GLU A 9 39.40 9.67 16.03
C GLU A 9 38.41 8.51 16.22
N PRO A 10 37.56 8.54 17.27
CA PRO A 10 36.49 7.58 17.44
C PRO A 10 35.42 7.78 16.35
N ALA A 11 34.96 6.69 15.75
CA ALA A 11 33.83 6.74 14.84
C ALA A 11 32.51 6.92 15.62
N ILE A 12 31.68 7.86 15.19
CA ILE A 12 30.33 8.11 15.73
C ILE A 12 29.24 7.32 14.98
N GLY A 13 29.56 6.82 13.79
CA GLY A 13 28.62 6.10 12.95
C GLY A 13 29.30 5.38 11.80
N VAL A 14 28.49 4.68 11.00
CA VAL A 14 28.94 3.93 9.83
C VAL A 14 28.21 4.49 8.60
N CYS A 15 28.94 4.73 7.52
CA CYS A 15 28.34 5.14 6.26
C CYS A 15 27.41 4.03 5.74
N MET A 16 26.14 4.36 5.48
CA MET A 16 25.18 3.39 4.95
C MET A 16 25.54 2.85 3.56
N VAL A 17 26.31 3.62 2.77
CA VAL A 17 26.66 3.26 1.39
C VAL A 17 27.90 2.36 1.32
N CYS A 18 28.97 2.71 2.04
CA CYS A 18 30.26 2.02 1.92
C CYS A 18 30.65 1.18 3.16
N GLY A 19 29.89 1.25 4.25
CA GLY A 19 30.12 0.45 5.46
C GLY A 19 31.33 0.87 6.30
N ARG A 20 31.93 2.04 6.04
CA ARG A 20 33.12 2.54 6.77
C ARG A 20 32.73 3.40 7.97
N GLY A 21 33.56 3.36 9.02
CA GLY A 21 33.40 4.20 10.22
C GLY A 21 33.72 5.67 9.95
N LEU A 22 32.88 6.58 10.47
CA LEU A 22 32.97 8.03 10.28
C LEU A 22 33.09 8.75 11.61
N CYS A 23 34.02 9.70 11.72
CA CYS A 23 34.03 10.67 12.80
C CYS A 23 33.05 11.81 12.53
N ARG A 24 32.96 12.77 13.46
CA ARG A 24 32.05 13.91 13.39
C ARG A 24 32.29 14.83 12.19
N GLU A 25 33.53 14.92 11.71
CA GLU A 25 33.88 15.78 10.57
C GLU A 25 33.65 15.11 9.22
N CYS A 26 33.84 13.80 9.15
CA CYS A 26 33.64 13.00 7.94
C CYS A 26 32.16 12.60 7.73
N ALA A 27 31.35 12.64 8.78
CA ALA A 27 29.93 12.33 8.71
C ALA A 27 29.11 13.51 8.18
N VAL A 28 28.25 13.23 7.19
CA VAL A 28 27.18 14.11 6.74
C VAL A 28 25.85 13.39 6.94
N GLU A 29 24.90 14.08 7.55
CA GLU A 29 23.53 13.60 7.71
C GLU A 29 22.72 13.94 6.46
N THR A 30 22.16 12.91 5.82
CA THR A 30 21.28 13.02 4.65
C THR A 30 19.95 12.37 5.00
N GLY A 31 18.99 13.18 5.44
CA GLY A 31 17.71 12.69 5.96
C GLY A 31 17.89 11.87 7.23
N SER A 32 17.49 10.60 7.19
CA SER A 32 17.64 9.65 8.31
C SER A 32 18.92 8.80 8.25
N LEU A 33 19.86 9.12 7.34
CA LEU A 33 21.04 8.31 7.06
C LEU A 33 22.34 9.11 7.27
N MET A 34 23.40 8.43 7.71
CA MET A 34 24.76 8.99 7.76
C MET A 34 25.59 8.51 6.56
N ALA A 35 26.33 9.44 5.94
CA ALA A 35 27.19 9.14 4.80
C ALA A 35 28.54 9.88 4.86
N CYS A 36 29.53 9.38 4.11
CA CYS A 36 30.82 10.05 3.96
C CYS A 36 30.64 11.38 3.22
N ARG A 37 31.21 12.44 3.78
CA ARG A 37 31.33 13.74 3.11
C ARG A 37 32.00 13.58 1.74
N ALA A 38 31.47 14.26 0.72
CA ALA A 38 31.93 14.27 -0.68
C ALA A 38 31.84 12.94 -1.47
N LYS A 39 32.17 11.77 -0.90
CA LYS A 39 32.19 10.49 -1.66
C LYS A 39 30.81 9.85 -1.81
N CYS A 40 30.07 9.73 -0.72
CA CYS A 40 28.81 8.97 -0.69
C CYS A 40 27.58 9.87 -0.51
N GLU A 41 27.76 11.18 -0.32
CA GLU A 41 26.69 12.14 -0.03
C GLU A 41 25.57 12.12 -1.08
N ILE A 42 25.91 12.19 -2.37
CA ILE A 42 24.91 12.21 -3.45
C ILE A 42 24.10 10.92 -3.48
N LEU A 43 24.75 9.78 -3.26
CA LEU A 43 24.11 8.47 -3.31
C LEU A 43 23.22 8.26 -2.07
N ALA A 44 23.68 8.69 -0.90
CA ALA A 44 22.90 8.65 0.32
C ALA A 44 21.65 9.54 0.24
N ARG A 45 21.75 10.75 -0.35
CA ARG A 45 20.60 11.61 -0.64
C ARG A 45 19.59 10.91 -1.56
N ARG A 46 20.05 10.26 -2.64
CA ARG A 46 19.13 9.51 -3.53
C ARG A 46 18.44 8.36 -2.80
N ILE A 47 19.14 7.64 -1.93
CA ILE A 47 18.53 6.56 -1.13
C ILE A 47 17.51 7.13 -0.15
N SER A 48 17.81 8.24 0.53
CA SER A 48 16.85 8.87 1.45
C SER A 48 15.59 9.32 0.71
N ASP A 49 15.74 9.95 -0.46
CA ASP A 49 14.62 10.41 -1.29
C ASP A 49 13.75 9.24 -1.77
N LEU A 50 14.37 8.14 -2.20
CA LEU A 50 13.65 6.93 -2.60
C LEU A 50 12.91 6.29 -1.43
N ARG A 51 13.52 6.29 -0.25
CA ARG A 51 12.90 5.70 0.96
C ARG A 51 11.70 6.52 1.41
N GLU A 52 11.78 7.85 1.32
CA GLU A 52 10.66 8.77 1.58
C GLU A 52 9.56 8.63 0.52
N PHE A 53 9.93 8.41 -0.75
CA PHE A 53 8.96 8.12 -1.80
C PHE A 53 8.25 6.77 -1.57
N GLN A 54 9.00 5.74 -1.18
CA GLN A 54 8.44 4.41 -0.92
C GLN A 54 7.56 4.39 0.34
N SER A 55 7.90 5.15 1.37
CA SER A 55 7.08 5.27 2.57
C SER A 55 5.78 6.06 2.35
N SER A 56 5.77 6.98 1.37
CA SER A 56 4.58 7.78 1.02
C SER A 56 3.66 7.12 -0.02
N GLN A 57 4.17 6.18 -0.83
CA GLN A 57 3.36 5.42 -1.80
C GLN A 57 2.16 4.63 -1.26
N PRO A 58 2.17 3.98 -0.08
CA PRO A 58 1.00 3.23 0.40
C PRO A 58 -0.25 4.12 0.53
N LEU A 59 -0.09 5.41 0.83
CA LEU A 59 -1.20 6.36 0.97
C LEU A 59 -1.87 6.72 -0.38
N LEU A 60 -1.07 6.84 -1.44
CA LEU A 60 -1.58 7.10 -2.79
C LEU A 60 -2.25 5.84 -3.37
N GLN A 61 -1.68 4.68 -3.09
CA GLN A 61 -2.18 3.41 -3.59
C GLN A 61 -3.56 3.07 -3.01
N GLU A 62 -3.82 3.38 -1.73
CA GLU A 62 -5.15 3.22 -1.15
C GLU A 62 -6.23 4.05 -1.86
N ARG A 63 -5.94 5.32 -2.18
CA ARG A 63 -6.91 6.17 -2.89
C ARG A 63 -7.22 5.61 -4.28
N LEU A 64 -6.19 5.19 -5.03
CA LEU A 64 -6.38 4.57 -6.35
C LEU A 64 -7.16 3.25 -6.27
N ILE A 65 -6.84 2.38 -5.30
CA ILE A 65 -7.55 1.12 -5.08
C ILE A 65 -9.02 1.36 -4.68
N SER A 66 -9.31 2.42 -3.92
CA SER A 66 -10.68 2.77 -3.52
C SER A 66 -11.58 3.12 -4.72
N HIS A 67 -11.05 3.84 -5.71
CA HIS A 67 -11.78 4.17 -6.94
C HIS A 67 -11.96 2.95 -7.84
N ALA A 68 -10.89 2.15 -8.02
CA ALA A 68 -10.97 0.89 -8.76
C ALA A 68 -11.94 -0.13 -8.12
N ARG A 69 -12.09 -0.08 -6.80
CA ARG A 69 -13.03 -0.94 -6.06
C ARG A 69 -14.47 -0.52 -6.26
N LYS A 70 -14.77 0.79 -6.29
CA LYS A 70 -16.12 1.29 -6.60
C LYS A 70 -16.55 0.90 -8.01
N THR A 71 -15.67 1.03 -9.00
CA THR A 71 -15.97 0.62 -10.38
C THR A 71 -16.16 -0.89 -10.49
N ARG A 72 -15.38 -1.70 -9.76
CA ARG A 72 -15.53 -3.16 -9.73
C ARG A 72 -16.79 -3.64 -9.00
N MET A 73 -17.20 -2.99 -7.91
CA MET A 73 -18.48 -3.32 -7.25
C MET A 73 -19.67 -2.94 -8.13
N ALA A 74 -19.60 -1.80 -8.82
CA ALA A 74 -20.65 -1.38 -9.75
C ALA A 74 -20.86 -2.37 -10.90
N SER A 75 -19.78 -2.91 -11.48
CA SER A 75 -19.89 -3.89 -12.56
C SER A 75 -20.50 -5.23 -12.10
N GLY A 76 -20.17 -5.70 -10.89
CA GLY A 76 -20.77 -6.91 -10.31
C GLY A 76 -22.28 -6.76 -10.05
N VAL A 77 -22.70 -5.61 -9.51
CA VAL A 77 -24.12 -5.29 -9.31
C VAL A 77 -24.86 -5.24 -10.65
N PHE A 78 -24.27 -4.57 -11.65
CA PHE A 78 -24.86 -4.44 -12.98
C PHE A 78 -25.07 -5.82 -13.65
N MET A 79 -24.05 -6.67 -13.66
CA MET A 79 -24.16 -8.02 -14.24
C MET A 79 -25.22 -8.88 -13.54
N THR A 80 -25.30 -8.76 -12.21
CA THR A 80 -26.32 -9.47 -11.43
C THR A 80 -27.73 -8.97 -11.77
N ALA A 81 -27.91 -7.64 -11.89
CA ALA A 81 -29.20 -7.06 -12.25
C ALA A 81 -29.66 -7.46 -13.67
N VAL A 82 -28.75 -7.46 -14.64
CA VAL A 82 -29.03 -7.90 -16.02
C VAL A 82 -29.39 -9.39 -16.06
N GLY A 83 -28.67 -10.23 -15.31
CA GLY A 83 -28.98 -11.66 -15.19
C GLY A 83 -30.38 -11.91 -14.61
N VAL A 84 -30.76 -11.21 -13.53
CA VAL A 84 -32.11 -11.29 -12.95
C VAL A 84 -33.18 -10.84 -13.94
N LEU A 85 -32.94 -9.74 -14.67
CA LEU A 85 -33.87 -9.24 -15.67
C LEU A 85 -34.13 -10.26 -16.79
N LEU A 86 -33.07 -10.93 -17.28
CA LEU A 86 -33.18 -11.98 -18.29
C LEU A 86 -33.98 -13.19 -17.79
N VAL A 87 -33.83 -13.58 -16.53
CA VAL A 87 -34.64 -14.65 -15.92
C VAL A 87 -36.12 -14.26 -15.90
N ILE A 88 -36.45 -13.03 -15.52
CA ILE A 88 -37.84 -12.53 -15.48
C ILE A 88 -38.46 -12.51 -16.89
N LEU A 89 -37.71 -12.07 -17.89
CA LEU A 89 -38.16 -12.08 -19.28
C LEU A 89 -38.33 -13.51 -19.82
N GLY A 90 -37.40 -14.41 -19.50
CA GLY A 90 -37.50 -15.83 -19.85
C GLY A 90 -38.77 -16.48 -19.28
N LEU A 91 -39.09 -16.20 -18.01
CA LEU A 91 -40.34 -16.63 -17.35
C LEU A 91 -41.59 -16.14 -18.10
N LYS A 92 -41.60 -14.89 -18.57
CA LYS A 92 -42.78 -14.28 -19.22
C LYS A 92 -43.00 -14.74 -20.66
N PHE A 93 -41.92 -14.91 -21.44
CA PHE A 93 -42.02 -15.19 -22.88
C PHE A 93 -41.93 -16.67 -23.23
N GLY A 94 -41.66 -17.56 -22.26
CA GLY A 94 -41.60 -19.01 -22.47
C GLY A 94 -40.38 -19.49 -23.29
N GLN A 95 -39.44 -18.61 -23.61
CA GLN A 95 -38.25 -18.90 -24.43
C GLN A 95 -37.06 -19.45 -23.61
N TRP A 96 -37.34 -20.44 -22.76
CA TRP A 96 -36.38 -20.99 -21.79
C TRP A 96 -35.18 -21.69 -22.43
N ALA A 97 -35.37 -22.27 -23.61
CA ALA A 97 -34.33 -23.04 -24.30
C ALA A 97 -33.06 -22.22 -24.61
N PHE A 98 -33.20 -20.91 -24.85
CA PHE A 98 -32.08 -20.02 -25.13
C PHE A 98 -31.76 -19.05 -23.98
N ALA A 99 -32.77 -18.54 -23.28
CA ALA A 99 -32.57 -17.54 -22.24
C ALA A 99 -32.03 -18.14 -20.92
N GLY A 100 -32.40 -19.38 -20.60
CA GLY A 100 -32.08 -20.03 -19.33
C GLY A 100 -30.57 -20.19 -19.07
N PRO A 101 -29.80 -20.83 -19.96
CA PRO A 101 -28.37 -21.07 -19.76
C PRO A 101 -27.56 -19.77 -19.66
N GLY A 102 -27.84 -18.80 -20.54
CA GLY A 102 -27.15 -17.51 -20.56
C GLY A 102 -27.42 -16.67 -19.30
N ALA A 103 -28.69 -16.60 -18.87
CA ALA A 103 -29.06 -15.89 -17.66
C ALA A 103 -28.44 -16.54 -16.41
N GLY A 104 -28.40 -17.88 -16.35
CA GLY A 104 -27.79 -18.63 -15.25
C GLY A 104 -26.29 -18.35 -15.11
N ILE A 105 -25.53 -18.37 -16.20
CA ILE A 105 -24.08 -18.08 -16.18
C ILE A 105 -23.83 -16.64 -15.72
N MET A 106 -24.59 -15.66 -16.23
CA MET A 106 -24.44 -14.26 -15.82
C MET A 106 -24.78 -14.05 -14.34
N LEU A 107 -25.83 -14.70 -13.84
CA LEU A 107 -26.20 -14.63 -12.42
C LEU A 107 -25.12 -15.22 -11.52
N VAL A 108 -24.63 -16.42 -11.84
CA VAL A 108 -23.56 -17.07 -11.06
C VAL A 108 -22.30 -16.22 -11.07
N TYR A 109 -21.89 -15.71 -12.23
CA TYR A 109 -20.71 -14.84 -12.34
C TYR A 109 -20.87 -13.53 -11.56
N GLY A 110 -22.03 -12.87 -11.69
CA GLY A 110 -22.36 -11.65 -10.95
C GLY A 110 -22.33 -11.87 -9.43
N VAL A 111 -22.96 -12.94 -8.94
CA VAL A 111 -22.96 -13.30 -7.52
C VAL A 111 -21.57 -13.65 -7.03
N VAL A 112 -20.81 -14.47 -7.76
CA VAL A 112 -19.44 -14.86 -7.36
C VAL A 112 -18.53 -13.64 -7.26
N THR A 113 -18.54 -12.75 -8.26
CA THR A 113 -17.73 -11.52 -8.22
C THR A 113 -18.15 -10.60 -7.09
N LEU A 114 -19.44 -10.45 -6.83
CA LEU A 114 -19.97 -9.64 -5.72
C LEU A 114 -19.58 -10.22 -4.36
N VAL A 115 -19.68 -11.54 -4.17
CA VAL A 115 -19.28 -12.23 -2.94
C VAL A 115 -17.76 -12.16 -2.73
N MET A 116 -16.96 -12.39 -3.77
CA MET A 116 -15.51 -12.26 -3.68
C MET A 116 -15.09 -10.83 -3.32
N GLU A 117 -15.71 -9.82 -3.94
CA GLU A 117 -15.39 -8.42 -3.64
C GLU A 117 -15.89 -8.00 -2.26
N TYR A 118 -17.04 -8.50 -1.80
CA TYR A 118 -17.53 -8.30 -0.44
C TYR A 118 -16.61 -8.93 0.61
N ARG A 119 -16.14 -10.17 0.37
CA ARG A 119 -15.17 -10.85 1.24
C ARG A 119 -13.79 -10.20 1.21
N ARG A 120 -13.37 -9.65 0.07
CA ARG A 120 -12.12 -8.91 -0.05
C ARG A 120 -12.22 -7.56 0.67
N SER A 121 -13.34 -6.86 0.48
CA SER A 121 -13.70 -5.63 1.17
C SER A 121 -13.61 -5.74 2.69
N SER A 122 -14.17 -6.82 3.27
CA SER A 122 -14.12 -7.01 4.72
C SER A 122 -12.68 -7.19 5.23
N ARG A 123 -11.79 -7.80 4.44
CA ARG A 123 -10.37 -7.94 4.78
C ARG A 123 -9.59 -6.63 4.72
N THR A 124 -9.91 -5.72 3.79
CA THR A 124 -9.18 -4.44 3.64
C THR A 124 -9.68 -3.31 4.54
N SER A 125 -10.80 -3.46 5.25
CA SER A 125 -11.36 -2.39 6.08
C SER A 125 -10.64 -2.13 7.41
N ASN A 126 -9.63 -2.93 7.74
CA ASN A 126 -8.90 -2.82 9.01
C ASN A 126 -7.53 -2.14 8.92
N PHE A 127 -7.25 -1.41 7.83
CA PHE A 127 -6.08 -0.55 7.80
C PHE A 127 -6.33 0.70 8.64
N ARG A 128 -5.78 0.73 9.87
CA ARG A 128 -5.73 1.94 10.69
C ARG A 128 -4.49 2.72 10.29
N LEU A 129 -4.66 3.92 9.75
CA LEU A 129 -3.55 4.83 9.43
C LEU A 129 -3.48 5.93 10.50
N CYS A 130 -2.27 6.30 10.89
CA CYS A 130 -2.05 7.45 11.76
C CYS A 130 -2.45 8.73 11.05
N ARG A 131 -3.36 9.53 11.64
CA ARG A 131 -3.84 10.79 11.04
C ARG A 131 -2.74 11.85 10.85
N ARG A 132 -1.65 11.76 11.61
CA ARG A 132 -0.57 12.77 11.59
C ARG A 132 0.52 12.47 10.57
N CYS A 133 0.99 11.23 10.50
CA CYS A 133 2.11 10.84 9.64
C CYS A 133 1.74 9.83 8.54
N GLY A 134 0.52 9.30 8.54
CA GLY A 134 0.10 8.27 7.59
C GLY A 134 0.70 6.88 7.84
N TYR A 135 1.38 6.66 8.98
CA TYR A 135 1.93 5.34 9.31
C TYR A 135 0.82 4.28 9.47
N ASN A 136 1.08 3.06 9.00
CA ASN A 136 0.17 1.93 9.12
C ASN A 136 0.18 1.34 10.54
N LEU A 137 -0.89 1.58 11.30
CA LEU A 137 -1.13 1.09 12.66
C LEU A 137 -1.75 -0.31 12.70
N THR A 138 -1.86 -0.99 11.55
CA THR A 138 -2.42 -2.35 11.51
C THR A 138 -1.49 -3.31 12.24
N GLY A 139 -2.00 -3.96 13.29
CA GLY A 139 -1.22 -4.87 14.14
C GLY A 139 -0.41 -4.18 15.24
N VAL A 140 -0.43 -2.85 15.32
CA VAL A 140 0.19 -2.09 16.42
C VAL A 140 -0.78 -2.05 17.61
N SER A 141 -0.33 -2.52 18.77
CA SER A 141 -1.11 -2.54 20.01
C SER A 141 -0.95 -1.28 20.87
N SER A 142 -0.03 -0.38 20.52
CA SER A 142 0.19 0.87 21.25
C SER A 142 -0.80 1.95 20.84
N ASP A 143 -1.31 2.69 21.82
CA ASP A 143 -2.15 3.90 21.61
C ASP A 143 -1.37 5.09 21.04
N GLN A 144 -0.07 4.90 20.78
CA GLN A 144 0.82 5.90 20.21
C GLN A 144 1.44 5.35 18.93
N CYS A 145 1.48 6.21 17.91
CA CYS A 145 2.14 5.90 16.66
C CYS A 145 3.66 5.80 16.88
N PRO A 146 4.33 4.71 16.46
CA PRO A 146 5.76 4.51 16.68
C PRO A 146 6.65 5.51 15.92
N GLU A 147 6.16 6.07 14.81
CA GLU A 147 6.92 7.03 14.00
C GLU A 147 6.82 8.47 14.53
N CYS A 148 5.62 8.91 14.94
CA CYS A 148 5.38 10.33 15.28
C CYS A 148 4.96 10.59 16.72
N GLY A 149 4.78 9.53 17.53
CA GLY A 149 4.33 9.63 18.93
C GLY A 149 2.91 10.17 19.11
N ALA A 150 2.17 10.43 18.03
CA ALA A 150 0.79 10.91 18.11
C ALA A 150 -0.11 9.82 18.71
N LYS A 151 -1.01 10.22 19.61
CA LYS A 151 -2.08 9.33 20.08
C LYS A 151 -3.01 9.01 18.91
N THR A 152 -3.26 7.72 18.70
CA THR A 152 -4.00 7.16 17.55
C THR A 152 -5.50 7.33 17.69
#